data_AF-A0A8T7F992-F1
#
_entry.id   AF-A0A8T7F992-F1
#
_cell.length_a   1.000
_cell.length_b   1.000
_cell.length_c   1.000
_cell.angle_alpha   90.00
_cell.angle_beta   90.00
_cell.angle_gamma   90.00
#
_symmetry.space_group_name_H-M   'P 1'
#
loop_
_entity.id
_entity.type
_entity.pdbx_description
1 polymer ?
#
loop_
_entity_poly.entity_id
_entity_poly.type
_entity_poly.pdbx_seq_one_letter_code
_entity_poly.pdbx_strand_id
1 'polypeptide(L)'
;MYLNIYQFSDARWSATNFYMTLMMGATMTVIMLGFMHSMYKNMRMNVAIYLGSVVVFLVMLYLVRSHTTVQDVSYMRTMIPHHSMAILSSEHAEIEDVRVRALADDIIESQRREIKEMDWLIKDIRENGIASTQAEADTRPVPNFEVNMSYPINAILLRRNPLGLRYARG
;
A
#
# COMPACT_ATOMS: atom_id res chain seq x y z
N MET A 1 5.52 6.42 -2.60
CA MET A 1 5.95 5.78 -3.85
C MET A 1 4.72 5.23 -4.55
N TYR A 2 4.44 5.65 -5.79
CA TYR A 2 3.25 5.22 -6.55
C TYR A 2 3.57 4.29 -7.72
N LEU A 3 4.84 3.97 -7.94
CA LEU A 3 5.29 3.22 -9.11
C LEU A 3 5.04 1.71 -9.01
N ASN A 4 4.70 1.20 -7.83
CA ASN A 4 4.52 -0.23 -7.56
C ASN A 4 3.05 -0.63 -7.37
N ILE A 5 2.10 0.26 -7.70
CA ILE A 5 0.67 -0.06 -7.65
C ILE A 5 0.27 -0.90 -8.87
N TYR A 6 -0.70 -1.80 -8.70
CA TYR A 6 -1.18 -2.69 -9.75
C TYR A 6 -1.90 -1.94 -10.87
N GLN A 7 -2.74 -0.95 -10.51
CA GLN A 7 -3.45 -0.09 -11.45
C GLN A 7 -3.27 1.38 -11.08
N PHE A 8 -3.17 2.25 -12.10
CA PHE A 8 -3.08 3.70 -11.88
C PHE A 8 -4.31 4.27 -11.17
N SER A 9 -5.48 3.63 -11.33
CA SER A 9 -6.71 3.99 -10.63
C SER A 9 -6.62 3.80 -9.11
N ASP A 10 -5.61 3.09 -8.59
CA ASP A 10 -5.41 2.86 -7.15
C ASP A 10 -4.47 3.91 -6.54
N ALA A 11 -3.94 4.83 -7.35
CA ALA A 11 -3.13 5.93 -6.86
C ALA A 11 -3.97 6.84 -5.97
N ARG A 12 -3.50 7.06 -4.74
CA ARG A 12 -4.20 7.88 -3.74
C ARG A 12 -3.20 8.76 -3.02
N TRP A 13 -3.44 10.06 -3.00
CA TRP A 13 -2.67 10.97 -2.14
C TRP A 13 -2.80 10.56 -0.66
N SER A 14 -1.67 10.49 0.05
CA SER A 14 -1.59 10.17 1.47
C SER A 14 -0.55 11.06 2.16
N ALA A 15 -0.97 11.70 3.26
CA ALA A 15 -0.11 12.51 4.11
C ALA A 15 1.02 11.67 4.73
N THR A 16 0.72 10.43 5.15
CA THR A 16 1.70 9.51 5.72
C THR A 16 2.83 9.22 4.73
N ASN A 17 2.50 8.97 3.47
CA ASN A 17 3.52 8.78 2.42
C ASN A 17 4.38 10.02 2.21
N PHE A 18 3.78 11.21 2.30
CA PHE A 18 4.50 12.47 2.19
C PHE A 18 5.48 12.67 3.36
N TYR A 19 5.03 12.46 4.60
CA TYR A 19 5.89 12.56 5.79
C TYR A 19 7.04 11.56 5.76
N MET A 20 6.78 10.30 5.37
CA MET A 20 7.83 9.29 5.19
C MET A 20 8.85 9.68 4.13
N THR A 21 8.40 10.28 3.02
CA THR A 21 9.30 10.76 1.97
C THR A 21 10.23 11.86 2.50
N LEU A 22 9.70 12.81 3.28
CA LEU A 22 10.51 13.86 3.90
C LEU A 22 11.48 13.31 4.94
N MET A 23 11.06 12.35 5.77
CA MET A 23 11.96 11.67 6.71
C MET A 23 13.12 10.99 5.99
N MET A 24 12.84 10.22 4.93
CA MET A 24 13.88 9.56 4.15
C MET A 24 14.85 10.58 3.54
N GLY A 25 14.34 11.67 2.97
CA GLY A 25 15.15 12.76 2.42
C GLY A 25 16.05 13.42 3.48
N ALA A 26 15.50 13.69 4.67
CA ALA A 26 16.26 14.23 5.79
C ALA A 26 17.36 13.27 6.26
N THR A 27 17.05 11.98 6.42
CA THR A 27 18.05 10.96 6.79
C THR A 27 19.14 10.82 5.73
N MET A 28 18.78 10.78 4.44
CA MET A 28 19.76 10.70 3.36
C MET A 28 20.65 11.94 3.29
N THR A 29 20.09 13.12 3.55
CA THR A 29 20.86 14.37 3.60
C THR A 29 21.95 14.31 4.66
N VAL A 30 21.62 13.85 5.87
CA VAL A 30 22.58 13.64 6.98
C VAL A 30 23.68 12.64 6.58
N ILE A 31 23.30 11.50 6.01
CA ILE A 31 24.25 10.46 5.57
C ILE A 31 25.21 11.01 4.50
N MET A 32 24.67 11.61 3.44
CA MET A 32 25.46 12.12 2.32
C MET A 32 26.41 13.24 2.76
N LEU A 33 25.94 14.18 3.56
CA LEU A 33 26.79 15.27 4.06
C LEU A 33 27.93 14.73 4.96
N GLY A 34 27.69 13.62 5.66
CA GLY A 34 28.71 12.91 6.45
C GLY A 34 29.82 12.32 5.58
N PHE A 35 29.46 11.55 4.55
CA PHE A 35 30.43 10.93 3.65
C PHE A 35 31.16 11.94 2.76
N MET A 36 30.47 13.00 2.34
CA MET A 36 30.99 13.99 1.39
C MET A 36 31.56 15.24 2.08
N HIS A 37 31.87 15.15 3.38
CA HIS A 37 32.36 16.27 4.20
C HIS A 37 33.53 17.04 3.54
N SER A 38 34.47 16.34 2.89
CA SER A 38 35.64 16.96 2.25
C SER A 38 35.31 17.84 1.03
N MET A 39 34.13 17.63 0.41
CA MET A 39 33.72 18.37 -0.79
C MET A 39 33.04 19.69 -0.44
N TYR A 40 32.38 19.77 0.72
CA TYR A 40 31.59 20.93 1.14
C TYR A 40 32.36 21.81 2.13
N LYS A 41 33.08 22.82 1.63
CA LYS A 41 33.98 23.65 2.45
C LYS A 41 33.29 24.68 3.36
N ASN A 42 32.01 24.98 3.12
CA ASN A 42 31.26 26.00 3.88
C ASN A 42 30.68 25.43 5.18
N MET A 43 31.46 25.45 6.26
CA MET A 43 31.05 24.89 7.56
C MET A 43 29.70 25.43 8.07
N ARG A 44 29.44 26.74 7.94
CA ARG A 44 28.17 27.35 8.38
C ARG A 44 26.96 26.77 7.64
N MET A 45 27.07 26.60 6.33
CA MET A 45 26.00 26.03 5.51
C MET A 45 25.80 24.55 5.84
N ASN A 46 26.88 23.81 6.02
CA ASN A 46 26.80 22.39 6.36
C ASN A 46 26.11 22.17 7.70
N VAL A 47 26.45 22.97 8.72
CA VAL A 47 25.80 22.92 10.04
C VAL A 47 24.33 23.29 9.94
N ALA A 48 23.98 24.32 9.16
CA ALA A 48 22.59 24.70 8.95
C ALA A 48 21.77 23.58 8.29
N ILE A 49 22.31 22.90 7.28
CA ILE A 49 21.68 21.76 6.59
C ILE A 49 21.52 20.57 7.55
N TYR A 50 22.54 20.26 8.35
CA TYR A 50 22.45 19.19 9.36
C TYR A 50 21.35 19.45 10.37
N LEU A 51 21.35 20.62 11.01
CA LEU A 51 20.35 20.99 12.01
C LEU A 51 18.95 21.02 11.41
N GLY A 52 18.80 21.60 10.21
CA GLY A 52 17.54 21.59 9.48
C GLY A 52 17.03 20.18 9.20
N SER A 53 17.92 19.27 8.79
CA SER A 53 17.57 17.87 8.52
C SER A 53 17.12 17.15 9.79
N VAL A 54 17.82 17.34 10.92
CA VAL A 54 17.43 16.77 12.21
C VAL A 54 16.06 17.30 12.66
N VAL A 55 15.81 18.60 12.53
CA VAL A 55 14.51 19.19 12.89
C VAL A 55 13.39 18.63 12.01
N VAL A 56 13.58 18.59 10.69
CA VAL A 56 12.59 18.01 9.76
C VAL A 56 12.33 16.55 10.11
N PHE A 57 13.38 15.77 10.37
CA PHE A 57 13.24 14.36 10.75
C PHE A 57 12.40 14.20 12.02
N LEU A 58 12.70 14.96 13.09
CA LEU A 58 11.96 14.87 14.35
C LEU A 58 10.50 15.29 14.22
N VAL A 59 10.22 16.38 13.49
CA VAL A 59 8.84 16.84 13.25
C VAL A 59 8.06 15.80 12.44
N MET A 60 8.63 15.29 11.36
CA MET A 60 7.94 14.29 10.53
C MET A 60 7.78 12.96 11.27
N LEU A 61 8.74 12.55 12.10
CA LEU A 61 8.63 11.38 12.96
C LEU A 61 7.48 11.52 13.94
N TYR A 62 7.36 12.68 14.58
CA TYR A 62 6.23 12.98 15.46
C TYR A 62 4.89 12.87 14.73
N LEU A 63 4.76 13.48 13.53
CA LEU A 63 3.54 13.44 12.73
C LEU A 63 3.15 12.03 12.28
N VAL A 64 4.12 11.21 11.89
CA VAL A 64 3.84 9.80 11.53
C VAL A 64 3.43 8.98 12.74
N ARG A 65 4.03 9.24 13.91
CA ARG A 65 3.74 8.48 15.14
C ARG A 65 2.47 8.91 15.86
N SER A 66 2.02 10.16 15.69
CA SER A 66 0.84 10.64 16.40
C SER A 66 -0.46 10.00 15.90
N HIS A 67 -0.50 9.55 14.63
CA HIS A 67 -1.71 9.07 13.95
C HIS A 67 -2.93 10.03 14.02
N THR A 68 -2.76 11.23 14.58
CA THR A 68 -3.82 12.22 14.82
C THR A 68 -4.39 12.81 13.53
N THR A 69 -3.72 12.61 12.40
CA THR A 69 -4.14 13.07 11.07
C THR A 69 -4.72 11.95 10.20
N VAL A 70 -4.82 10.72 10.71
CA VAL A 70 -5.36 9.57 9.97
C VAL A 70 -6.82 9.36 10.38
N GLN A 71 -7.72 10.01 9.65
CA GLN A 71 -9.18 9.79 9.75
C GLN A 71 -9.63 8.67 8.79
N ASP A 72 -10.85 8.15 8.93
CA ASP A 72 -11.39 7.00 8.19
C ASP A 72 -11.07 7.03 6.68
N VAL A 73 -11.33 8.17 6.04
CA VAL A 73 -11.02 8.37 4.60
C VAL A 73 -9.52 8.35 4.32
N SER A 74 -8.70 8.93 5.19
CA SER A 74 -7.23 8.94 5.06
C SER A 74 -6.64 7.54 5.22
N TYR A 75 -7.20 6.75 6.14
CA TYR A 75 -6.86 5.33 6.32
C TYR A 75 -7.13 4.54 5.04
N MET A 76 -8.36 4.58 4.53
CA MET A 76 -8.74 3.84 3.32
C MET A 76 -7.96 4.30 2.08
N ARG A 77 -7.71 5.61 1.93
CA ARG A 77 -6.86 6.13 0.85
C ARG A 77 -5.41 5.64 0.93
N THR A 78 -4.91 5.30 2.11
CA THR A 78 -3.57 4.71 2.26
C THR A 78 -3.59 3.20 2.06
N MET A 79 -4.67 2.52 2.43
CA MET A 79 -4.81 1.07 2.27
C MET A 79 -5.08 0.65 0.83
N ILE A 80 -5.86 1.39 0.04
CA ILE A 80 -6.06 1.07 -1.39
C ILE A 80 -4.75 0.83 -2.16
N PRO A 81 -3.75 1.75 -2.13
CA PRO A 81 -2.48 1.50 -2.81
C PRO A 81 -1.64 0.40 -2.13
N HIS A 82 -1.78 0.17 -0.82
CA HIS A 82 -1.12 -0.94 -0.13
C HIS A 82 -1.63 -2.30 -0.64
N HIS A 83 -2.94 -2.45 -0.70
CA HIS A 83 -3.61 -3.62 -1.27
C HIS A 83 -3.24 -3.83 -2.73
N SER A 84 -3.19 -2.75 -3.50
CA SER A 84 -2.76 -2.78 -4.90
C SER A 84 -1.33 -3.31 -5.07
N MET A 85 -0.39 -2.93 -4.18
CA MET A 85 0.97 -3.50 -4.18
C MET A 85 0.98 -5.00 -3.86
N ALA A 86 0.14 -5.45 -2.92
CA ALA A 86 0.02 -6.86 -2.56
C ALA A 86 -0.53 -7.70 -3.74
N ILE A 87 -1.51 -7.17 -4.48
CA ILE A 87 -2.02 -7.80 -5.72
C ILE A 87 -0.90 -7.89 -6.75
N LEU A 88 -0.19 -6.78 -7.02
CA LEU A 88 0.91 -6.77 -7.98
C LEU A 88 1.96 -7.84 -7.64
N SER A 89 2.40 -7.90 -6.37
CA SER A 89 3.38 -8.89 -5.92
C SER A 89 2.86 -10.32 -6.04
N SER A 90 1.60 -10.57 -5.68
CA SER A 90 0.99 -11.91 -5.71
C SER A 90 0.75 -12.41 -7.14
N GLU A 91 0.49 -11.51 -8.09
CA GLU A 91 0.33 -11.84 -9.51
C GLU A 91 1.66 -12.13 -10.21
N HIS A 92 2.72 -11.39 -9.87
CA HIS A 92 4.02 -11.50 -10.54
C HIS A 92 5.01 -12.47 -9.87
N ALA A 93 4.69 -12.97 -8.68
CA ALA A 93 5.57 -13.90 -7.96
C ALA A 93 5.73 -15.23 -8.71
N GLU A 94 6.99 -15.69 -8.85
CA GLU A 94 7.33 -16.99 -9.40
C GLU A 94 7.13 -18.09 -8.35
N ILE A 95 5.87 -18.47 -8.13
CA ILE A 95 5.48 -19.47 -7.12
C ILE A 95 5.32 -20.85 -7.77
N GLU A 96 6.08 -21.83 -7.28
CA GLU A 96 5.99 -23.23 -7.73
C GLU A 96 5.16 -24.13 -6.79
N ASP A 97 5.22 -23.89 -5.47
CA ASP A 97 4.43 -24.66 -4.49
C ASP A 97 2.94 -24.31 -4.64
N VAL A 98 2.14 -25.32 -4.98
CA VAL A 98 0.70 -25.19 -5.24
C VAL A 98 -0.08 -24.64 -4.06
N ARG A 99 0.37 -24.87 -2.82
CA ARG A 99 -0.28 -24.34 -1.60
C ARG A 99 -0.01 -22.84 -1.47
N VAL A 100 1.20 -22.41 -1.83
CA VAL A 100 1.57 -21.00 -1.81
C VAL A 100 0.87 -20.24 -2.94
N ARG A 101 0.63 -20.88 -4.10
CA ARG A 101 -0.16 -20.29 -5.19
C ARG A 101 -1.63 -20.10 -4.77
N ALA A 102 -2.23 -21.11 -4.13
CA ALA A 102 -3.58 -20.99 -3.59
C ALA A 102 -3.70 -19.83 -2.60
N LEU A 103 -2.75 -19.71 -1.67
CA LEU A 103 -2.71 -18.57 -0.74
C LEU A 103 -2.61 -17.22 -1.47
N ALA A 104 -1.77 -17.12 -2.50
CA ALA A 104 -1.61 -15.90 -3.26
C ALA A 104 -2.87 -15.54 -4.08
N ASP A 105 -3.65 -16.53 -4.54
CA ASP A 105 -4.94 -16.31 -5.19
C ASP A 105 -5.99 -15.78 -4.20
N ASP A 106 -6.06 -16.37 -3.00
CA ASP A 106 -6.95 -15.90 -1.92
C ASP A 106 -6.61 -14.46 -1.48
N ILE A 107 -5.32 -14.12 -1.45
CA ILE A 107 -4.86 -12.75 -1.19
C ILE A 107 -5.34 -11.82 -2.31
N ILE A 108 -5.16 -12.17 -3.59
CA ILE A 108 -5.60 -11.33 -4.70
C ILE A 108 -7.12 -11.08 -4.63
N GLU A 109 -7.91 -12.12 -4.37
CA GLU A 109 -9.36 -12.00 -4.31
C GLU A 109 -9.81 -11.08 -3.17
N SER A 110 -9.32 -11.34 -1.95
CA SER A 110 -9.67 -10.56 -0.76
C SER A 110 -9.27 -9.09 -0.92
N GLN A 111 -8.05 -8.82 -1.40
CA GLN A 111 -7.54 -7.46 -1.57
C GLN A 111 -8.32 -6.68 -2.63
N ARG A 112 -8.73 -7.32 -3.75
CA ARG A 112 -9.56 -6.68 -4.78
C ARG A 112 -10.96 -6.33 -4.26
N ARG A 113 -11.55 -7.20 -3.43
CA ARG A 113 -12.85 -6.96 -2.79
C ARG A 113 -12.75 -5.77 -1.82
N GLU A 114 -11.73 -5.78 -0.97
CA GLU A 114 -11.49 -4.73 0.02
C GLU A 114 -11.21 -3.36 -0.64
N ILE A 115 -10.53 -3.32 -1.80
CA ILE A 115 -10.38 -2.06 -2.58
C ILE A 115 -11.74 -1.49 -2.99
N LYS A 116 -12.65 -2.33 -3.52
CA LYS A 116 -13.99 -1.88 -3.93
C LYS A 116 -14.82 -1.38 -2.74
N GLU A 117 -14.75 -2.09 -1.62
CA GLU A 117 -15.40 -1.72 -0.38
C GLU A 117 -14.88 -0.37 0.15
N MET A 118 -13.57 -0.19 0.19
CA MET A 118 -12.95 1.07 0.60
C MET A 118 -13.33 2.24 -0.34
N ASP A 119 -13.32 2.03 -1.66
CA ASP A 119 -13.74 3.07 -2.60
C ASP A 119 -15.22 3.46 -2.41
N TRP A 120 -16.09 2.48 -2.14
CA TRP A 120 -17.49 2.73 -1.84
C TRP A 120 -17.66 3.51 -0.53
N LEU A 121 -17.00 3.08 0.55
CA LEU A 121 -17.04 3.77 1.85
C LEU A 121 -16.49 5.19 1.77
N ILE A 122 -15.40 5.42 1.03
CA ILE A 122 -14.87 6.77 0.80
C ILE A 122 -15.92 7.65 0.11
N LYS A 123 -16.62 7.13 -0.90
CA LYS A 123 -17.65 7.87 -1.61
C LYS A 123 -18.84 8.18 -0.70
N ASP A 124 -19.32 7.16 0.00
CA ASP A 124 -20.46 7.27 0.91
C ASP A 124 -20.19 8.27 2.05
N ILE A 125 -19.02 8.20 2.71
CA ILE A 125 -18.66 9.16 3.76
C ILE A 125 -18.56 10.60 3.22
N ARG A 126 -18.12 10.79 1.97
CA ARG A 126 -18.04 12.13 1.36
C ARG A 126 -19.40 12.72 1.02
N GLU A 127 -20.34 11.88 0.59
CA GLU A 127 -21.67 12.30 0.17
C GLU A 127 -22.64 12.44 1.35
N ASN A 128 -22.56 11.52 2.31
CA ASN A 128 -23.55 11.32 3.36
C ASN A 128 -23.00 11.53 4.79
N GLY A 129 -21.69 11.70 4.94
CA GLY A 129 -21.03 11.84 6.25
C GLY A 129 -20.77 10.51 6.96
N ILE A 130 -20.11 10.61 8.12
CA ILE A 130 -19.71 9.47 8.95
C ILE A 130 -20.95 8.82 9.57
N ALA A 131 -21.11 7.50 9.41
CA ALA A 131 -22.02 6.71 10.24
C ALA A 131 -21.35 6.46 11.60
N SER A 132 -21.73 7.23 12.61
CA SER A 132 -21.17 7.15 13.96
C SER A 132 -21.88 6.13 14.85
N THR A 133 -23.07 5.68 14.44
CA THR A 133 -23.86 4.66 15.14
C THR A 133 -24.19 3.48 14.24
N GLN A 134 -24.45 2.32 14.85
CA GLN A 134 -24.84 1.13 14.09
C GLN A 134 -26.15 1.36 13.33
N ALA A 135 -27.12 2.07 13.91
CA ALA A 135 -28.37 2.41 13.24
C ALA A 135 -28.15 3.23 11.96
N GLU A 136 -27.21 4.19 11.98
CA GLU A 136 -26.82 4.95 10.78
C GLU A 136 -26.14 4.05 9.74
N ALA A 137 -25.28 3.13 10.16
CA ALA A 137 -24.61 2.17 9.28
C ALA A 137 -25.62 1.21 8.61
N ASP A 138 -26.62 0.74 9.35
CA ASP A 138 -27.64 -0.18 8.85
C ASP A 138 -28.53 0.46 7.76
N THR A 139 -28.67 1.79 7.75
CA THR A 139 -29.38 2.51 6.66
C THR A 139 -28.60 2.60 5.36
N ARG A 140 -27.29 2.33 5.40
CA ARG A 140 -26.37 2.44 4.26
C ARG A 140 -25.45 1.21 4.21
N PRO A 141 -26.00 0.01 3.93
CA PRO A 141 -25.21 -1.21 3.96
C PRO A 141 -24.15 -1.21 2.87
N VAL A 142 -22.94 -1.65 3.21
CA VAL A 142 -21.88 -1.91 2.24
C VAL A 142 -22.36 -2.98 1.25
N PRO A 143 -22.30 -2.73 -0.07
CA PRO A 143 -22.67 -3.73 -1.06
C PRO A 143 -21.80 -4.98 -0.99
N ASN A 144 -22.35 -6.14 -1.32
CA ASN A 144 -21.54 -7.34 -1.50
C ASN A 144 -20.74 -7.23 -2.81
N PHE A 145 -19.43 -7.01 -2.69
CA PHE A 145 -18.54 -6.93 -3.84
C PHE A 145 -18.03 -8.33 -4.22
N GLU A 146 -18.79 -9.05 -5.04
CA GLU A 146 -18.29 -10.28 -5.65
C GLU A 146 -17.13 -9.94 -6.62
N VAL A 147 -16.03 -10.67 -6.50
CA VAL A 147 -14.88 -10.55 -7.40
C VAL A 147 -14.86 -11.80 -8.28
N ASN A 148 -15.44 -11.70 -9.48
CA ASN A 148 -15.29 -12.74 -10.49
C ASN A 148 -13.84 -12.75 -10.99
N MET A 149 -13.11 -13.78 -10.62
CA MET A 149 -11.79 -14.06 -11.18
C MET A 149 -11.93 -14.30 -12.68
N SER A 150 -11.26 -13.50 -13.51
CA SER A 150 -11.20 -13.72 -14.97
C SER A 150 -10.43 -15.00 -15.34
N TYR A 151 -9.81 -15.67 -14.35
CA TYR A 151 -9.09 -16.92 -14.52
C TYR A 151 -9.49 -17.91 -13.42
N PRO A 152 -9.98 -19.12 -13.77
CA PRO A 152 -10.23 -20.12 -12.74
C PRO A 152 -8.91 -20.52 -12.09
N ILE A 153 -8.95 -20.77 -10.78
CA ILE A 153 -7.82 -21.20 -9.90
C ILE A 153 -6.98 -22.33 -10.54
N ASN A 154 -7.60 -23.17 -11.38
CA ASN A 154 -6.95 -24.28 -12.07
C ASN A 154 -6.23 -23.93 -13.39
N ALA A 155 -6.48 -22.76 -13.99
CA ALA A 155 -5.94 -22.42 -15.31
C ALA A 155 -4.43 -22.08 -15.30
N ILE A 156 -3.91 -21.54 -14.19
CA ILE A 156 -2.48 -21.23 -14.07
C ILE A 156 -1.65 -22.51 -13.86
N LEU A 157 -2.19 -23.48 -13.11
CA LEU A 157 -1.59 -24.80 -12.93
C LEU A 157 -1.54 -25.59 -14.26
N LEU A 158 -2.58 -25.50 -15.08
CA LEU A 158 -2.64 -26.17 -16.39
C LEU A 158 -1.76 -25.51 -17.46
N ARG A 159 -1.49 -24.21 -17.36
CA ARG A 159 -0.67 -23.49 -18.36
C ARG A 159 0.83 -23.74 -18.20
N ARG A 160 1.30 -24.16 -17.00
CA ARG A 160 2.73 -24.42 -16.73
C ARG A 160 3.11 -25.90 -16.67
N ASN A 161 2.17 -26.85 -16.65
CA ASN A 161 2.49 -28.27 -16.66
C ASN A 161 1.52 -29.14 -17.49
N PRO A 162 1.65 -29.17 -18.83
CA PRO A 162 0.87 -30.07 -19.68
C PRO A 162 1.19 -31.57 -19.48
N LEU A 163 2.21 -31.91 -18.68
CA LEU A 163 2.71 -33.29 -18.50
C LEU A 163 2.44 -33.88 -17.11
N GLY A 164 1.89 -33.11 -16.16
CA GLY A 164 1.67 -33.53 -14.77
C GLY A 164 0.55 -34.56 -14.56
N LEU A 165 -0.26 -34.84 -15.58
CA LEU A 165 -1.38 -35.80 -15.52
C LEU A 165 -0.97 -37.28 -15.64
N ARG A 166 0.32 -37.59 -15.76
CA ARG A 166 0.79 -38.99 -15.89
C ARG A 166 1.01 -39.76 -14.59
N TYR A 167 0.91 -39.12 -13.42
CA TYR A 167 1.20 -39.78 -12.13
C TYR A 167 0.01 -39.89 -11.16
N ALA A 168 -1.21 -39.55 -11.58
CA ALA A 168 -2.42 -39.69 -10.75
C ALA A 168 -3.25 -40.95 -11.06
N ARG A 169 -2.62 -42.02 -11.55
CA ARG A 169 -3.18 -43.38 -11.56
C ARG A 169 -2.10 -44.37 -11.15
N GLY A 170 -2.09 -44.69 -9.86
CA GLY A 170 -1.32 -45.75 -9.22
C GLY A 170 -1.94 -46.02 -7.87
#